data_AF-A0A239HR88-F1
#
_entry.id   AF-A0A239HR88-F1
#
_cell.length_a   1.000
_cell.length_b   1.000
_cell.length_c   1.000
_cell.angle_alpha   90.00
_cell.angle_beta   90.00
_cell.angle_gamma   90.00
#
_symmetry.space_group_name_H-M   'P 1'
#
loop_
_entity.id
_entity.type
_entity.pdbx_description
1 polymer ?
#
loop_
_entity_poly.entity_id
_entity_poly.type
_entity_poly.pdbx_seq_one_letter_code
_entity_poly.pdbx_strand_id
1 'polypeptide(L)'
;MAITALRMDSTRIHESDSDPDKGTPAATRFVLGVIPARILARINDKATRFEGMPGGGQLKMDFSAHATCLEMLRWGLKGWENLLDAGTGQPLAFETREELDGNIRTKVPTDACLTAVPGDLRMELANAIRDFNTVTRTDQVSPSGGAGDQPATAA
;
A
#
# COMPACT_ATOMS: atom_id res chain seq x y z
N MET A 1 19.31 14.23 15.98
CA MET A 1 18.45 13.73 14.90
C MET A 1 17.80 12.44 15.37
N ALA A 2 16.53 12.22 15.05
CA ALA A 2 15.77 11.04 15.49
C ALA A 2 15.12 10.36 14.29
N ILE A 3 15.06 9.02 14.33
CA ILE A 3 14.28 8.22 13.40
C ILE A 3 12.83 8.24 13.89
N THR A 4 11.89 8.56 13.00
CA THR A 4 10.46 8.55 13.32
C THR A 4 9.85 7.20 12.93
N ALA A 5 9.12 6.57 13.86
CA ALA A 5 8.38 5.36 13.56
C ALA A 5 7.16 5.66 12.69
N LEU A 6 6.85 4.76 11.75
CA LEU A 6 5.61 4.82 10.98
C LEU A 6 4.41 4.58 11.93
N ARG A 7 3.36 5.38 11.80
CA ARG A 7 2.13 5.16 12.55
C ARG A 7 1.25 4.14 11.82
N MET A 8 0.80 3.11 12.53
CA MET A 8 0.04 2.00 11.93
C MET A 8 -1.38 2.40 11.47
N ASP A 9 -1.90 3.52 11.96
CA ASP A 9 -3.18 4.12 11.57
C ASP A 9 -3.08 5.01 10.32
N SER A 10 -1.86 5.26 9.82
CA SER A 10 -1.67 6.15 8.68
C SER A 10 -2.11 5.50 7.38
N THR A 11 -2.87 6.26 6.61
CA THR A 11 -3.28 5.91 5.26
C THR A 11 -2.84 6.98 4.27
N ARG A 12 -2.66 6.58 3.01
CA ARG A 12 -2.35 7.46 1.89
C ARG A 12 -3.27 7.14 0.73
N ILE A 13 -3.84 8.17 0.12
CA ILE A 13 -4.58 8.03 -1.13
C ILE A 13 -3.58 7.96 -2.28
N HIS A 14 -3.76 6.97 -3.15
CA HIS A 14 -3.01 6.80 -4.39
C HIS A 14 -3.97 6.81 -5.55
N GLU A 15 -3.75 7.69 -6.53
CA GLU A 15 -4.48 7.71 -7.79
C GLU A 15 -3.64 6.99 -8.83
N SER A 16 -4.27 6.08 -9.59
CA SER A 16 -3.57 5.28 -10.59
C SER A 16 -2.98 6.17 -11.69
N ASP A 17 -1.74 5.91 -12.09
CA ASP A 17 -1.10 6.59 -13.22
C ASP A 17 -1.76 6.25 -14.56
N SER A 18 -2.45 5.10 -14.62
CA SER A 18 -3.14 4.62 -15.81
C SER A 18 -4.61 5.09 -15.90
N ASP A 19 -5.08 5.88 -14.92
CA ASP A 19 -6.45 6.39 -14.91
C ASP A 19 -6.56 7.66 -15.78
N PRO A 20 -7.41 7.68 -16.83
CA PRO A 20 -7.60 8.87 -17.65
C PRO A 20 -8.22 10.05 -16.88
N ASP A 21 -8.94 9.78 -15.80
CA ASP A 21 -9.60 10.78 -14.95
C ASP A 21 -8.71 11.22 -13.78
N LYS A 22 -7.42 10.84 -13.76
CA LYS A 22 -6.46 11.21 -12.72
C LYS A 22 -6.46 12.71 -12.44
N GLY A 23 -6.48 13.09 -11.16
CA GLY A 23 -6.57 14.48 -10.72
C GLY A 23 -7.97 15.09 -10.79
N THR A 24 -8.97 14.36 -11.28
CA THR A 24 -10.38 14.77 -11.24
C THR A 24 -11.14 14.10 -10.09
N PRO A 25 -12.35 14.56 -9.74
CA PRO A 25 -13.19 13.88 -8.76
C PRO A 25 -13.64 12.46 -9.16
N ALA A 26 -13.57 12.13 -10.46
CA ALA A 26 -13.94 10.82 -10.98
C ALA A 26 -12.79 9.81 -10.96
N ALA A 27 -11.57 10.24 -10.62
CA ALA A 27 -10.40 9.36 -10.53
C ALA A 27 -10.64 8.17 -9.60
N THR A 28 -10.09 7.03 -9.99
CA THR A 28 -9.99 5.85 -9.14
C THR A 28 -8.96 6.11 -8.05
N ARG A 29 -9.42 6.07 -6.80
CA ARG A 29 -8.58 6.33 -5.63
C ARG A 29 -8.40 5.06 -4.83
N PHE A 30 -7.16 4.70 -4.54
CA PHE A 30 -6.81 3.58 -3.69
C PHE A 30 -6.36 4.08 -2.33
N VAL A 31 -6.90 3.52 -1.26
CA VAL A 31 -6.50 3.82 0.10
C VAL A 31 -5.44 2.81 0.51
N LEU A 32 -4.20 3.28 0.61
CA LEU A 32 -3.03 2.49 1.00
C LEU A 32 -2.73 2.70 2.48
N GLY A 33 -2.29 1.66 3.17
CA GLY A 33 -1.96 1.68 4.60
C GLY A 33 -0.57 1.15 4.89
N VAL A 34 -0.13 1.36 6.13
CA VAL A 34 1.14 0.83 6.63
C VAL A 34 1.03 -0.68 6.86
N ILE A 35 2.03 -1.42 6.38
CA ILE A 35 2.23 -2.85 6.65
C ILE A 35 3.15 -2.97 7.87
N PRO A 36 2.76 -3.75 8.90
CA PRO A 36 3.64 -4.03 10.03
C PRO A 36 4.98 -4.61 9.56
N ALA A 37 6.10 -4.11 10.09
CA ALA A 37 7.45 -4.49 9.66
C ALA A 37 7.69 -6.01 9.68
N ARG A 38 7.10 -6.73 10.64
CA ARG A 38 7.16 -8.20 10.71
C ARG A 38 6.52 -8.88 9.49
N ILE A 39 5.37 -8.38 9.06
CA ILE A 39 4.66 -8.89 7.88
C ILE A 39 5.46 -8.54 6.63
N LEU A 40 5.96 -7.32 6.53
CA LEU A 40 6.77 -6.87 5.40
C LEU A 40 8.04 -7.73 5.24
N ALA A 41 8.75 -8.00 6.33
CA ALA A 41 9.91 -8.90 6.35
C ALA A 41 9.53 -10.30 5.84
N ARG A 42 8.44 -10.88 6.35
CA ARG A 42 7.94 -12.19 5.90
C ARG A 42 7.60 -12.22 4.41
N ILE A 43 6.99 -11.15 3.88
CA ILE A 43 6.66 -11.05 2.45
C ILE A 43 7.95 -11.09 1.63
N ASN A 44 8.97 -10.33 2.03
CA ASN A 44 10.27 -10.29 1.34
C ASN A 44 11.04 -11.62 1.46
N ASP A 45 10.97 -12.27 2.62
CA ASP A 45 11.60 -13.59 2.83
C ASP A 45 10.97 -14.64 1.90
N LYS A 46 9.63 -14.68 1.80
CA LYS A 46 8.91 -15.59 0.89
C LYS A 46 9.22 -15.33 -0.59
N ALA A 47 9.51 -14.08 -0.96
CA ALA A 47 9.84 -13.71 -2.32
C ALA A 47 11.17 -14.30 -2.79
N THR A 48 12.05 -14.65 -1.85
CA THR A 48 13.41 -15.12 -2.11
C THR A 48 13.45 -16.65 -2.02
N ARG A 49 13.50 -17.34 -3.16
CA ARG A 49 13.78 -18.78 -3.20
C ARG A 49 15.20 -19.03 -3.70
N PHE A 50 15.95 -19.81 -2.95
CA PHE A 50 17.27 -20.30 -3.34
C PHE A 50 17.12 -21.74 -3.81
N GLU A 51 17.29 -21.97 -5.11
CA GLU A 51 17.41 -23.33 -5.62
C GLU A 51 18.91 -23.67 -5.69
N GLY A 52 19.33 -24.60 -4.81
CA GLY A 52 20.66 -25.19 -4.86
C GLY A 52 20.66 -26.32 -5.89
N MET A 53 21.44 -26.18 -6.96
CA MET A 53 21.65 -27.30 -7.87
C MET A 53 22.47 -28.40 -7.16
N PRO A 54 22.05 -29.68 -7.25
CA PRO A 54 22.86 -30.78 -6.74
C PRO A 54 24.11 -30.89 -7.62
N GLY A 55 25.28 -30.49 -7.09
CA GLY A 55 26.54 -30.53 -7.84
C GLY A 55 27.52 -29.40 -7.57
N GLY A 56 27.18 -28.41 -6.72
CA GLY A 56 28.16 -27.39 -6.32
C GLY A 56 28.54 -26.46 -7.46
N GLY A 57 27.59 -25.66 -7.93
CA GLY A 57 27.87 -24.64 -8.93
C GLY A 57 26.65 -23.76 -9.14
N GLN A 58 26.69 -22.55 -8.59
CA GLN A 58 25.75 -21.45 -8.77
C GLN A 58 24.35 -21.65 -8.15
N LEU A 59 24.09 -20.91 -7.07
CA LEU A 59 22.74 -20.73 -6.53
C LEU A 59 21.93 -19.90 -7.52
N LYS A 60 20.80 -20.45 -7.99
CA LYS A 60 19.83 -19.68 -8.76
C LYS A 60 18.83 -19.06 -7.77
N MET A 61 18.73 -17.73 -7.82
CA MET A 61 17.72 -16.99 -7.07
C MET A 61 16.53 -16.74 -7.99
N ASP A 62 15.38 -17.33 -7.68
CA ASP A 62 14.12 -17.05 -8.39
C ASP A 62 13.26 -16.13 -7.52
N PHE A 63 12.99 -14.92 -8.02
CA PHE A 63 12.20 -13.91 -7.33
C PHE A 63 10.74 -13.96 -7.80
N SER A 64 9.83 -14.33 -6.90
CA SER A 64 8.39 -14.34 -7.24
C SER A 64 7.78 -12.94 -7.08
N ALA A 65 8.04 -12.05 -8.05
CA ALA A 65 7.55 -10.68 -8.03
C ALA A 65 6.01 -10.62 -7.92
N HIS A 66 5.31 -11.48 -8.64
CA HIS A 66 3.84 -11.47 -8.68
C HIS A 66 3.20 -11.89 -7.35
N ALA A 67 3.72 -12.95 -6.70
CA ALA A 67 3.24 -13.38 -5.38
C ALA A 67 3.51 -12.30 -4.33
N THR A 68 4.65 -11.60 -4.43
CA THR A 68 5.00 -10.48 -3.57
C THR A 68 4.02 -9.32 -3.71
N CYS A 69 3.64 -8.94 -4.94
CA CYS A 69 2.66 -7.88 -5.16
C CYS A 69 1.30 -8.22 -4.53
N LEU A 70 0.81 -9.45 -4.69
CA LEU A 70 -0.46 -9.88 -4.08
C LEU A 70 -0.43 -9.79 -2.56
N GLU A 71 0.65 -10.24 -1.92
CA GLU A 71 0.80 -10.14 -0.48
C GLU A 71 0.92 -8.67 -0.01
N MET A 72 1.65 -7.83 -0.75
CA MET A 72 1.72 -6.39 -0.45
C MET A 72 0.34 -5.76 -0.48
N LEU A 73 -0.48 -6.05 -1.48
CA LEU A 73 -1.85 -5.55 -1.57
C LEU A 73 -2.73 -6.12 -0.46
N ARG A 74 -2.64 -7.42 -0.15
CA ARG A 74 -3.42 -8.04 0.94
C ARG A 74 -3.25 -7.29 2.26
N TRP A 75 -2.04 -6.87 2.58
CA TRP A 75 -1.76 -6.21 3.86
C TRP A 75 -1.84 -4.68 3.80
N GLY A 76 -1.50 -4.09 2.64
CA GLY A 76 -1.39 -2.65 2.45
C GLY A 76 -2.62 -1.97 1.85
N LEU A 77 -3.49 -2.68 1.11
CA LEU A 77 -4.69 -2.08 0.52
C LEU A 77 -5.83 -2.04 1.54
N LYS A 78 -6.36 -0.85 1.81
CA LYS A 78 -7.42 -0.61 2.81
C LYS A 78 -8.77 -0.24 2.21
N GLY A 79 -8.80 0.12 0.93
CA GLY A 79 -10.02 0.47 0.21
C GLY A 79 -9.74 1.01 -1.17
N TRP A 80 -10.82 1.23 -1.93
CA TRP A 80 -10.80 2.03 -3.15
C TRP A 80 -12.13 2.77 -3.35
N GLU A 81 -12.09 3.79 -4.18
CA GLU A 81 -13.24 4.57 -4.65
C GLU A 81 -13.22 4.61 -6.18
N ASN A 82 -14.41 4.62 -6.79
CA ASN A 82 -14.63 4.73 -8.23
C ASN A 82 -14.00 3.61 -9.09
N LEU A 83 -13.55 2.50 -8.50
CA LEU A 83 -13.10 1.34 -9.26
C LEU A 83 -14.30 0.67 -9.94
N LEU A 84 -14.29 0.58 -11.26
CA LEU A 84 -15.36 -0.05 -12.03
C LEU A 84 -15.02 -1.51 -12.39
N ASP A 85 -16.03 -2.36 -12.36
CA ASP A 85 -15.94 -3.72 -12.88
C ASP A 85 -16.01 -3.71 -14.42
N ALA A 86 -15.00 -4.31 -15.07
CA ALA A 86 -14.86 -4.28 -16.52
C ALA A 86 -15.98 -5.05 -17.27
N GLY A 87 -16.66 -6.00 -16.62
CA GLY A 87 -17.73 -6.79 -17.22
C GLY A 87 -19.10 -6.13 -17.13
N THR A 88 -19.36 -5.38 -16.05
CA THR A 88 -20.67 -4.81 -15.73
C THR A 88 -20.71 -3.28 -15.84
N GLY A 89 -19.55 -2.62 -15.84
CA GLY A 89 -19.42 -1.16 -15.78
C GLY A 89 -19.90 -0.55 -14.46
N GLN A 90 -20.21 -1.38 -13.46
CA GLN A 90 -20.69 -0.94 -12.15
C GLN A 90 -19.52 -0.71 -11.18
N PRO A 91 -19.70 0.16 -10.16
CA PRO A 91 -18.73 0.29 -9.08
C PRO A 91 -18.49 -1.04 -8.38
N LEU A 92 -17.23 -1.46 -8.31
CA LEU A 92 -16.82 -2.66 -7.60
C LEU A 92 -16.73 -2.35 -6.10
N ALA A 93 -17.51 -3.08 -5.30
CA ALA A 93 -17.45 -2.95 -3.85
C ALA A 93 -16.11 -3.45 -3.28
N PHE A 94 -15.56 -2.73 -2.31
CA PHE A 94 -14.40 -3.18 -1.56
C PHE A 94 -14.84 -3.97 -0.34
N GLU A 95 -14.54 -5.27 -0.34
CA GLU A 95 -14.87 -6.18 0.75
C GLU A 95 -13.62 -6.59 1.52
N THR A 96 -13.76 -6.71 2.83
CA THR A 96 -12.69 -7.16 3.72
C THR A 96 -13.08 -8.41 4.48
N ARG A 97 -12.09 -9.24 4.79
CA ARG A 97 -12.20 -10.32 5.78
C ARG A 97 -11.21 -10.09 6.92
N GLU A 98 -11.49 -10.69 8.07
CA GLU A 98 -10.49 -10.78 9.14
C GLU A 98 -9.47 -11.86 8.81
N GLU A 99 -8.19 -11.50 8.89
CA GLU A 99 -7.09 -12.44 8.78
C GLU A 99 -6.25 -12.36 10.06
N LEU A 100 -5.92 -13.53 10.60
CA LEU A 100 -5.15 -13.65 11.84
C LEU A 100 -3.66 -13.75 11.50
N ASP A 101 -2.88 -12.78 11.96
CA ASP A 101 -1.43 -12.78 11.84
C ASP A 101 -0.79 -12.96 13.22
N GLY A 102 -0.51 -14.21 13.61
CA GLY A 102 -0.14 -14.53 14.99
C GLY A 102 -1.30 -14.25 15.95
N ASN A 103 -1.19 -13.21 16.78
CA ASN A 103 -2.22 -12.82 17.75
C ASN A 103 -2.98 -11.55 17.35
N ILE A 104 -2.70 -10.98 16.17
CA ILE A 104 -3.30 -9.73 15.70
C ILE A 104 -4.32 -10.04 14.61
N ARG A 105 -5.56 -9.62 14.82
CA ARG A 105 -6.61 -9.65 13.79
C ARG A 105 -6.52 -8.39 12.94
N THR A 106 -6.40 -8.56 11.64
CA THR A 106 -6.33 -7.45 10.69
C THR A 106 -7.40 -7.62 9.63
N LYS A 107 -8.06 -6.50 9.26
CA LYS A 107 -8.94 -6.50 8.09
C LYS A 107 -8.08 -6.40 6.83
N VAL A 108 -8.25 -7.37 5.94
CA VAL A 108 -7.56 -7.48 4.66
C VAL A 108 -8.60 -7.61 3.53
N PRO A 109 -8.29 -7.21 2.29
CA PRO A 109 -9.20 -7.43 1.16
C PRO A 109 -9.54 -8.91 0.98
N THR A 110 -10.74 -9.21 0.49
CA THR A 110 -11.10 -10.58 0.09
C THR A 110 -10.30 -11.02 -1.13
N ASP A 111 -10.19 -12.33 -1.35
CA ASP A 111 -9.48 -12.87 -2.52
C ASP A 111 -10.19 -12.46 -3.84
N ALA A 112 -11.51 -12.27 -3.81
CA ALA A 112 -12.27 -11.72 -4.93
C ALA A 112 -11.83 -10.29 -5.26
N CYS A 113 -11.71 -9.42 -4.25
CA CYS A 113 -11.19 -8.06 -4.42
C CYS A 113 -9.76 -8.08 -5.00
N LEU A 114 -8.86 -8.92 -4.49
CA LEU A 114 -7.49 -9.01 -5.00
C LEU A 114 -7.41 -9.53 -6.44
N THR A 115 -8.31 -10.43 -6.82
CA THR A 115 -8.37 -11.01 -8.17
C THR A 115 -8.89 -10.00 -9.20
N ALA A 116 -9.80 -9.12 -8.78
CA ALA A 116 -10.38 -8.09 -9.64
C ALA A 116 -9.38 -7.01 -10.07
N VAL A 117 -8.27 -6.83 -9.32
CA VAL A 117 -7.23 -5.87 -9.69
C VAL A 117 -6.35 -6.46 -10.81
N PRO A 118 -6.18 -5.78 -11.97
CA PRO A 118 -5.29 -6.24 -13.04
C PRO A 118 -3.82 -6.28 -12.63
N GLY A 119 -3.01 -7.11 -13.32
CA GLY A 119 -1.61 -7.35 -12.96
C GLY A 119 -0.74 -6.10 -12.90
N ASP A 120 -0.86 -5.21 -13.88
CA ASP A 120 -0.07 -3.97 -13.95
C ASP A 120 -0.41 -3.03 -12.80
N LEU A 121 -1.71 -2.86 -12.51
CA LEU A 121 -2.19 -2.07 -11.38
C LEU A 121 -1.77 -2.68 -10.04
N ARG A 122 -1.74 -4.01 -9.90
CA ARG A 122 -1.18 -4.66 -8.69
C ARG A 122 0.28 -4.30 -8.47
N MET A 123 1.08 -4.25 -9.53
CA MET A 123 2.49 -3.90 -9.44
C MET A 123 2.68 -2.43 -9.04
N GLU A 124 1.91 -1.52 -9.65
CA GLU A 124 1.90 -0.10 -9.31
C GLU A 124 1.55 0.11 -7.83
N LEU A 125 0.43 -0.44 -7.38
CA LEU A 125 -0.03 -0.31 -5.99
C LEU A 125 0.96 -0.94 -5.00
N ALA A 126 1.57 -2.07 -5.34
CA ALA A 126 2.59 -2.71 -4.50
C ALA A 126 3.83 -1.83 -4.34
N ASN A 127 4.27 -1.15 -5.41
CA ASN A 127 5.37 -0.20 -5.33
C ASN A 127 5.00 1.02 -4.48
N ALA A 128 3.80 1.58 -4.69
CA ALA A 128 3.31 2.69 -3.88
C ALA A 128 3.22 2.36 -2.39
N ILE A 129 2.79 1.13 -2.05
CA ILE A 129 2.78 0.60 -0.68
C ILE A 129 4.21 0.46 -0.14
N ARG A 130 5.15 -0.09 -0.93
CA ARG A 130 6.56 -0.22 -0.52
C ARG A 130 7.16 1.14 -0.19
N ASP A 131 6.94 2.13 -1.04
CA ASP A 131 7.46 3.48 -0.85
C ASP A 131 6.88 4.12 0.41
N PHE A 132 5.59 3.90 0.68
CA PHE A 132 4.94 4.37 1.91
C PHE A 132 5.48 3.69 3.18
N ASN A 133 5.93 2.45 3.07
CA ASN A 133 6.48 1.66 4.19
C ASN A 133 8.00 1.80 4.35
N THR A 134 8.64 2.63 3.53
CA THR A 134 10.09 2.87 3.62
C THR A 134 10.36 4.09 4.50
N VAL A 135 11.33 3.97 5.41
CA VAL A 135 11.78 5.11 6.23
C VAL A 135 12.51 6.10 5.32
N THR A 136 11.81 7.13 4.87
CA THR A 136 12.46 8.25 4.20
C THR A 136 13.10 9.16 5.24
N ARG A 137 14.28 9.70 4.92
CA ARG A 137 14.88 10.79 5.71
C ARG A 137 13.92 11.98 5.59
N THR A 138 13.13 12.24 6.62
CA THR A 138 12.22 13.37 6.61
C THR A 138 13.04 14.66 6.71
N ASP A 139 13.24 15.34 5.59
CA ASP A 139 13.51 16.77 5.61
C ASP A 139 12.22 17.47 6.05
N GLN A 140 12.32 18.15 7.18
CA GLN A 140 11.44 19.17 7.75
C GLN A 140 9.95 19.14 7.34
N VAL A 141 9.10 18.82 8.31
CA VAL A 141 7.76 19.38 8.36
C VAL A 141 7.92 20.90 8.54
N SER A 142 7.92 21.65 7.44
CA SER A 142 7.67 23.09 7.47
C SER A 142 6.23 23.31 7.98
N PRO A 143 6.02 24.03 9.09
CA PRO A 143 4.68 24.44 9.48
C PRO A 143 4.21 25.51 8.48
N SER A 144 3.39 25.12 7.52
CA SER A 144 2.72 26.05 6.62
C SER A 144 1.59 26.78 7.36
N GLY A 145 1.82 28.06 7.65
CA GLY A 145 0.85 29.14 7.51
C GLY A 145 -0.51 29.04 8.20
N GLY A 146 -0.65 29.76 9.31
CA GLY A 146 -1.92 30.31 9.77
C GLY A 146 -1.72 31.77 10.18
N ALA A 147 -2.12 32.70 9.30
CA ALA A 147 -2.35 34.11 9.63
C ALA A 147 -3.27 34.18 10.87
N GLY A 148 -3.00 35.03 11.87
CA GLY A 148 -3.27 36.45 11.78
C GLY A 148 -4.77 36.69 11.93
N ASP A 149 -5.23 37.02 13.14
CA ASP A 149 -6.20 38.09 13.47
C ASP A 149 -6.80 37.85 14.87
N GLN A 150 -6.61 38.80 15.80
CA GLN A 150 -7.63 39.35 16.71
C GLN A 150 -7.04 40.37 17.71
N PRO A 151 -7.83 41.37 18.14
CA PRO A 151 -7.38 42.76 18.21
C PRO A 151 -6.99 43.24 19.62
N ALA A 152 -6.36 44.41 19.62
CA ALA A 152 -5.97 45.20 20.78
C ALA A 152 -7.13 45.43 21.76
N THR A 153 -6.94 45.04 23.01
CA THR A 153 -7.76 45.48 24.14
C THR A 153 -7.28 46.85 24.62
N ALA A 154 -8.12 47.86 24.42
CA ALA A 154 -8.08 49.13 25.14
C ALA A 154 -8.99 49.02 26.37
N ALA A 155 -8.43 49.25 27.57
CA ALA A 155 -9.10 49.74 28.77
C ALA A 155 -8.03 50.20 29.77
#